data_AF-A0A9D7S7D9-F1
#
_entry.id   AF-A0A9D7S7D9-F1
#
_cell.length_a   1.000
_cell.length_b   1.000
_cell.length_c   1.000
_cell.angle_alpha   90.00
_cell.angle_beta   90.00
_cell.angle_gamma   90.00
#
_symmetry.space_group_name_H-M   'P 1'
#
loop_
_entity.id
_entity.type
_entity.pdbx_description
1 polymer ?
#
loop_
_entity_poly.entity_id
_entity_poly.type
_entity_poly.pdbx_seq_one_letter_code
_entity_poly.pdbx_strand_id
1 'polypeptide(L)'
;MIQLLYWKIVTGQWFYYSYQDNAGQTLEVSKPYILEVLFSARKGLFIYTPLTLIFIIGLFQLKKCHTEWFNPIVIFTMVNLYLIASWTCWWYAESFGQRAIIPMYPVFALGFASLISKMMTKKLIPKLLFFSCIFLIVVLNLFQTWQIRQGILAANFISKDYYLSVFGQSKPVDESQKNCCSKNP
;
A
#
# COMPACT_ATOMS: atom_id res chain seq x y z
N MET A 1 14.62 -18.56 12.99
CA MET A 1 15.77 -19.46 13.21
C MET A 1 16.08 -20.33 11.98
N ILE A 2 15.07 -20.82 11.24
CA ILE A 2 15.25 -21.61 10.00
C ILE A 2 16.05 -20.85 8.91
N GLN A 3 15.88 -19.53 8.80
CA GLN A 3 16.58 -18.70 7.79
C GLN A 3 18.12 -18.70 7.93
N LEU A 4 18.64 -18.61 9.16
CA LEU A 4 20.10 -18.56 9.40
C LEU A 4 20.77 -19.90 9.08
N LEU A 5 20.08 -21.00 9.41
CA LEU A 5 20.55 -22.34 9.08
C LEU A 5 20.59 -22.56 7.56
N TYR A 6 19.57 -22.08 6.84
CA TYR A 6 19.53 -22.13 5.37
C TYR A 6 20.71 -21.38 4.75
N TRP A 7 21.01 -20.15 5.20
CA TRP A 7 22.19 -19.42 4.73
C TRP A 7 23.49 -20.17 5.07
N LYS A 8 23.60 -20.74 6.27
CA LYS A 8 24.80 -21.50 6.65
C LYS A 8 25.03 -22.73 5.76
N ILE A 9 23.95 -23.41 5.34
CA ILE A 9 24.02 -24.59 4.46
C ILE A 9 24.35 -24.19 3.02
N VAL A 10 23.71 -23.14 2.49
CA VAL A 10 23.80 -22.79 1.05
C VAL A 10 25.01 -21.90 0.74
N THR A 11 25.26 -20.88 1.56
CA THR A 11 26.32 -19.87 1.29
C THR A 11 27.54 -20.04 2.18
N GLY A 12 27.48 -20.96 3.16
CA GLY A 12 28.53 -21.15 4.15
C GLY A 12 28.59 -20.06 5.24
N GLN A 13 27.77 -19.01 5.11
CA GLN A 13 27.77 -17.83 5.99
C GLN A 13 26.49 -17.78 6.85
N TRP A 14 26.60 -17.29 8.07
CA TRP A 14 25.44 -17.08 8.95
C TRP A 14 24.60 -15.87 8.55
N PHE A 15 25.20 -14.90 7.86
CA PHE A 15 24.54 -13.71 7.32
C PHE A 15 25.00 -13.53 5.88
N TYR A 16 24.07 -13.56 4.94
CA TYR A 16 24.35 -13.37 3.51
C TYR A 16 23.47 -12.26 2.96
N TYR A 17 24.09 -11.24 2.34
CA TYR A 17 23.36 -10.13 1.74
C TYR A 17 23.05 -10.46 0.28
N SER A 18 21.80 -10.80 -0.04
CA SER A 18 21.41 -11.25 -1.38
C SER A 18 21.26 -10.12 -2.42
N TYR A 19 21.46 -8.85 -2.03
CA TYR A 19 21.32 -7.68 -2.90
C TYR A 19 22.69 -7.08 -3.30
N GLN A 20 23.79 -7.84 -3.17
CA GLN A 20 25.14 -7.36 -3.50
C GLN A 20 25.28 -6.93 -4.97
N ASP A 21 24.61 -7.64 -5.89
CA ASP A 21 24.74 -7.41 -7.34
C ASP A 21 23.61 -6.55 -7.94
N ASN A 22 22.60 -6.17 -7.15
CA ASN A 22 21.48 -5.36 -7.61
C ASN A 22 21.77 -3.87 -7.40
N ALA A 23 22.58 -3.29 -8.29
CA ALA A 23 22.81 -1.84 -8.34
C ALA A 23 21.46 -1.10 -8.38
N GLY A 24 21.14 -0.34 -7.33
CA GLY A 24 19.89 0.42 -7.21
C GLY A 24 18.76 -0.24 -6.42
N GLN A 25 19.00 -1.34 -5.69
CA GLN A 25 18.07 -1.89 -4.68
C GLN A 25 18.71 -1.85 -3.28
N THR A 26 19.00 -0.64 -2.82
CA THR A 26 19.68 -0.35 -1.56
C THR A 26 18.77 0.43 -0.63
N LEU A 27 19.14 0.45 0.65
CA LEU A 27 18.48 1.29 1.64
C LEU A 27 19.16 2.67 1.67
N GLU A 28 18.49 3.67 1.10
CA GLU A 28 18.89 5.08 1.10
C GLU A 28 18.09 5.87 2.13
N VAL A 29 18.56 5.84 3.38
CA VAL A 29 17.92 6.51 4.52
C VAL A 29 17.92 8.05 4.37
N SER A 30 18.87 8.61 3.63
CA SER A 30 19.02 10.07 3.47
C SER A 30 18.01 10.70 2.52
N LYS A 31 17.37 9.93 1.63
CA LYS A 31 16.44 10.43 0.62
C LYS A 31 15.21 9.51 0.47
N PRO A 32 14.29 9.52 1.45
CA PRO A 32 13.13 8.66 1.41
C PRO A 32 12.03 9.18 0.46
N TYR A 33 11.46 8.29 -0.34
CA TYR A 33 10.38 8.54 -1.30
C TYR A 33 8.99 8.55 -0.64
N ILE A 34 8.81 9.33 0.43
CA ILE A 34 7.58 9.28 1.26
C ILE A 34 6.34 9.68 0.45
N LEU A 35 6.43 10.77 -0.32
CA LEU A 35 5.29 11.28 -1.08
C LEU A 35 4.89 10.32 -2.20
N GLU A 36 5.88 9.69 -2.83
CA GLU A 36 5.69 8.71 -3.88
C GLU A 36 5.03 7.44 -3.33
N VAL A 37 5.49 6.95 -2.18
CA VAL A 37 4.88 5.79 -1.51
C VAL A 37 3.44 6.06 -1.09
N LEU A 38 3.08 7.30 -0.74
CA LEU A 38 1.73 7.64 -0.30
C LEU A 38 0.77 7.97 -1.45
N PHE A 39 1.23 8.73 -2.45
CA PHE A 39 0.37 9.40 -3.43
C PHE A 39 0.74 9.18 -4.90
N SER A 40 1.81 8.44 -5.22
CA SER A 40 2.16 8.21 -6.62
C SER A 40 1.09 7.41 -7.35
N ALA A 41 0.73 7.80 -8.57
CA ALA A 41 -0.13 6.98 -9.43
C ALA A 41 0.49 5.60 -9.75
N ARG A 42 1.80 5.42 -9.54
CA ARG A 42 2.48 4.15 -9.75
C ARG A 42 2.07 3.09 -8.72
N LYS A 43 2.19 3.41 -7.42
CA LYS A 43 1.99 2.48 -6.28
C LYS A 43 1.54 3.17 -4.98
N GLY A 44 1.02 4.38 -5.06
CA GLY A 44 0.66 5.19 -3.91
C GLY A 44 -0.36 4.49 -3.01
N LEU A 45 -0.04 4.39 -1.73
CA LEU A 45 -0.86 3.72 -0.71
C LEU A 45 -2.31 4.20 -0.73
N PHE A 46 -2.52 5.52 -0.77
CA PHE A 46 -3.87 6.08 -0.71
C PHE A 46 -4.65 5.99 -2.03
N ILE A 47 -3.94 5.81 -3.16
CA ILE A 47 -4.57 5.63 -4.47
C ILE A 47 -5.10 4.21 -4.60
N TYR A 48 -4.25 3.23 -4.31
CA TYR A 48 -4.59 1.82 -4.50
C TYR A 48 -5.32 1.23 -3.29
N THR A 49 -5.04 1.71 -2.08
CA THR A 49 -5.66 1.22 -0.84
C THR A 49 -6.23 2.38 -0.03
N PRO A 50 -7.26 3.09 -0.55
CA PRO A 50 -7.88 4.23 0.12
C PRO A 50 -8.53 3.84 1.47
N LEU A 51 -8.76 2.55 1.70
CA LEU A 51 -9.17 2.02 3.01
C LEU A 51 -8.21 2.46 4.13
N THR A 52 -6.92 2.64 3.85
CA THR A 52 -5.94 3.15 4.83
C THR A 52 -6.27 4.55 5.39
N LEU A 53 -7.05 5.37 4.68
CA LEU A 53 -7.55 6.65 5.21
C LEU A 53 -8.50 6.44 6.38
N ILE A 54 -9.34 5.40 6.32
CA ILE A 54 -10.26 5.03 7.40
C ILE A 54 -9.45 4.58 8.63
N PHE A 55 -8.30 3.92 8.44
CA PHE A 55 -7.37 3.63 9.53
C PHE A 55 -6.84 4.91 10.18
N ILE A 56 -6.37 5.89 9.39
CA ILE A 56 -5.87 7.17 9.91
C ILE A 56 -6.94 7.89 10.74
N ILE A 57 -8.17 7.93 10.24
CA ILE A 57 -9.31 8.49 10.98
C ILE A 57 -9.56 7.70 12.27
N GLY A 58 -9.45 6.38 12.20
CA GLY A 58 -9.58 5.48 13.34
C GLY A 58 -8.50 5.64 14.42
N LEU A 59 -7.28 6.06 14.06
CA LEU A 59 -6.23 6.38 15.04
C LEU A 59 -6.63 7.55 15.95
N PHE A 60 -7.28 8.59 15.40
CA PHE A 60 -7.77 9.70 16.22
C PHE A 60 -8.86 9.26 17.19
N GLN A 61 -9.65 8.24 16.83
CA GLN A 61 -10.60 7.64 17.74
C GLN A 61 -9.91 6.76 18.78
N LEU A 62 -8.91 5.98 18.38
CA LEU A 62 -8.11 5.16 19.28
C LEU A 62 -7.43 6.01 20.36
N LYS A 63 -6.90 7.19 20.00
CA LYS A 63 -6.35 8.17 20.96
C LYS A 63 -7.33 8.56 22.08
N LYS A 64 -8.64 8.51 21.82
CA LYS A 64 -9.67 8.88 22.80
C LYS A 64 -10.10 7.72 23.69
N CYS A 65 -10.01 6.48 23.19
CA CYS A 65 -10.47 5.29 23.90
C CYS A 65 -9.33 4.53 24.59
N HIS A 66 -8.15 4.50 23.98
CA HIS A 66 -6.98 3.71 24.35
C HIS A 66 -5.69 4.49 24.06
N THR A 67 -5.45 5.54 24.84
CA THR A 67 -4.30 6.45 24.67
C THR A 67 -2.96 5.71 24.74
N GLU A 68 -2.89 4.65 25.54
CA GLU A 68 -1.72 3.80 25.73
C GLU A 68 -1.29 3.04 24.46
N TRP A 69 -2.24 2.73 23.57
CA TRP A 69 -1.97 2.06 22.29
C TRP A 69 -1.61 3.04 21.18
N PHE A 70 -2.01 4.31 21.30
CA PHE A 70 -1.84 5.31 20.25
C PHE A 70 -0.36 5.55 19.91
N ASN A 71 0.47 5.81 20.92
CA ASN A 71 1.89 6.13 20.71
C ASN A 71 2.66 4.97 20.05
N PRO A 72 2.61 3.72 20.56
CA PRO A 72 3.29 2.60 19.92
C PRO A 72 2.86 2.38 18.46
N ILE A 73 1.56 2.49 18.18
CA ILE A 73 1.01 2.29 16.83
C ILE A 73 1.49 3.37 15.86
N VAL A 74 1.46 4.64 16.28
CA VAL A 74 1.92 5.75 15.44
C VAL A 74 3.42 5.63 15.19
N ILE A 75 4.22 5.37 16.23
CA ILE A 75 5.66 5.20 16.10
C ILE A 75 5.98 4.04 15.15
N PHE A 76 5.36 2.88 15.35
CA PHE A 76 5.54 1.73 14.47
C PHE A 76 5.18 2.07 13.02
N THR A 77 4.04 2.71 12.79
CA THR A 77 3.57 3.07 11.44
C THR A 77 4.54 4.05 10.77
N MET A 78 5.01 5.07 11.49
CA MET A 78 5.94 6.07 10.96
C MET A 78 7.31 5.48 10.66
N VAL A 79 7.87 4.68 11.57
CA VAL A 79 9.17 4.01 11.37
C VAL A 79 9.09 3.05 10.19
N ASN A 80 8.03 2.25 10.11
CA ASN A 80 7.88 1.27 9.05
C ASN A 80 7.62 1.96 7.69
N LEU A 81 6.81 3.02 7.64
CA LEU A 81 6.61 3.82 6.43
C LEU A 81 7.91 4.48 5.97
N TYR A 82 8.69 5.02 6.90
CA TYR A 82 9.99 5.61 6.60
C TYR A 82 10.98 4.59 6.05
N LEU A 83 11.05 3.40 6.65
CA LEU A 83 11.90 2.32 6.16
C LEU A 83 11.49 1.90 4.74
N ILE A 84 10.18 1.78 4.49
CA ILE A 84 9.65 1.45 3.16
C ILE A 84 10.00 2.52 2.14
N ALA A 85 9.87 3.79 2.51
CA ALA A 85 10.17 4.93 1.66
C ALA A 85 11.67 5.12 1.42
N SER A 86 12.52 4.67 2.35
CA SER A 86 13.98 4.74 2.23
C SER A 86 14.54 3.71 1.25
N TRP A 87 13.73 2.80 0.72
CA TRP A 87 14.18 1.82 -0.25
C TRP A 87 14.23 2.45 -1.65
N THR A 88 15.37 2.33 -2.35
CA THR A 88 15.56 2.96 -3.66
C THR A 88 14.54 2.50 -4.70
N CYS A 89 14.15 1.22 -4.67
CA CYS A 89 13.01 0.72 -5.45
C CYS A 89 11.70 0.82 -4.65
N TRP A 90 11.30 2.06 -4.31
CA TRP A 90 10.11 2.36 -3.51
C TRP A 90 8.79 1.86 -4.14
N TRP A 91 8.79 1.48 -5.42
CA TRP A 91 7.64 0.90 -6.13
C TRP A 91 7.53 -0.62 -5.97
N TYR A 92 8.49 -1.29 -5.29
CA TYR A 92 8.46 -2.71 -4.92
C TYR A 92 8.03 -3.69 -6.04
N ALA A 93 8.55 -3.47 -7.25
CA ALA A 93 8.36 -4.30 -8.45
C ALA A 93 6.88 -4.48 -8.86
N GLU A 94 6.56 -5.56 -9.59
CA GLU A 94 5.22 -5.79 -10.13
C GLU A 94 4.27 -6.29 -9.03
N SER A 95 3.30 -5.46 -8.64
CA SER A 95 2.23 -5.86 -7.71
C SER A 95 1.03 -4.91 -7.78
N PHE A 96 -0.15 -5.32 -7.32
CA PHE A 96 -1.27 -4.39 -7.10
C PHE A 96 -1.08 -3.67 -5.76
N GLY A 97 -0.98 -2.34 -5.80
CA GLY A 97 -0.70 -1.53 -4.62
C GLY A 97 0.71 -1.74 -4.05
N GLN A 98 0.92 -1.35 -2.79
CA GLN A 98 2.23 -1.35 -2.15
C GLN A 98 2.42 -2.58 -1.26
N ARG A 99 3.02 -3.66 -1.80
CA ARG A 99 3.21 -4.93 -1.08
C ARG A 99 3.99 -4.78 0.23
N ALA A 100 4.91 -3.82 0.30
CA ALA A 100 5.74 -3.58 1.48
C ALA A 100 4.93 -3.21 2.74
N ILE A 101 3.68 -2.80 2.59
CA ILE A 101 2.81 -2.34 3.70
C ILE A 101 2.05 -3.49 4.37
N ILE A 102 2.07 -4.71 3.81
CA ILE A 102 1.40 -5.89 4.40
C ILE A 102 1.71 -6.08 5.89
N PRO A 103 2.96 -5.94 6.38
CA PRO A 103 3.26 -6.07 7.81
C PRO A 103 2.54 -5.07 8.71
N MET A 104 2.07 -3.94 8.17
CA MET A 104 1.31 -2.94 8.92
C MET A 104 -0.17 -3.29 9.07
N TYR A 105 -0.70 -4.28 8.35
CA TYR A 105 -2.14 -4.61 8.35
C TYR A 105 -2.72 -4.92 9.74
N PRO A 106 -2.03 -5.66 10.64
CA PRO A 106 -2.53 -5.88 12.00
C PRO A 106 -2.70 -4.58 12.78
N VAL A 107 -1.78 -3.63 12.60
CA VAL A 107 -1.85 -2.31 13.23
C VAL A 107 -2.99 -1.48 12.61
N PHE A 108 -3.18 -1.59 11.29
CA PHE A 108 -4.31 -0.95 10.62
C PHE A 108 -5.66 -1.45 11.13
N ALA A 109 -5.77 -2.76 11.38
CA ALA A 109 -6.96 -3.39 11.94
C ALA A 109 -7.40 -2.77 13.28
N LEU A 110 -6.45 -2.36 14.13
CA LEU A 110 -6.77 -1.71 15.42
C LEU A 110 -7.43 -0.34 15.23
N GLY A 111 -6.91 0.48 14.31
CA GLY A 111 -7.54 1.77 13.98
C GLY A 111 -8.92 1.58 13.34
N PHE A 112 -9.05 0.60 12.43
CA PHE A 112 -10.35 0.23 11.86
C PHE A 112 -11.36 -0.18 12.92
N ALA A 113 -10.98 -1.09 13.82
CA ALA A 113 -11.85 -1.59 14.88
C ALA A 113 -12.36 -0.45 15.78
N SER A 114 -11.48 0.48 16.15
CA SER A 114 -11.84 1.66 16.93
C SER A 114 -12.89 2.53 16.23
N LEU A 115 -12.73 2.76 14.92
CA LEU A 115 -13.68 3.56 14.16
C LEU A 115 -15.01 2.84 13.93
N ILE A 116 -14.97 1.54 13.63
CA ILE A 116 -16.16 0.69 13.48
C ILE A 116 -16.95 0.68 14.79
N SER A 117 -16.30 0.46 15.92
CA SER A 117 -16.93 0.48 17.25
C SER A 117 -17.67 1.80 17.50
N LYS A 118 -17.03 2.94 17.19
CA LYS A 118 -17.70 4.24 17.26
C LYS A 118 -18.89 4.35 16.30
N MET A 119 -18.77 3.86 15.06
CA MET A 119 -19.85 3.93 14.07
C MET A 119 -21.05 3.05 14.46
N MET A 120 -20.82 1.95 15.18
CA MET A 120 -21.89 1.09 15.67
C MET A 120 -22.83 1.80 16.66
N THR A 121 -22.33 2.80 17.40
CA THR A 121 -23.14 3.63 18.32
C THR A 121 -23.93 4.75 17.62
N LYS A 122 -23.69 4.98 16.32
CA LYS A 122 -24.40 6.01 15.54
C LYS A 122 -25.76 5.51 15.04
N LYS A 123 -26.63 6.47 14.67
CA LYS A 123 -27.94 6.23 14.03
C LYS A 123 -27.78 5.44 12.73
N LEU A 124 -28.87 4.85 12.24
CA LEU A 124 -28.86 3.95 11.08
C LEU A 124 -28.28 4.59 9.81
N ILE A 125 -28.64 5.84 9.50
CA ILE A 125 -28.20 6.52 8.26
C ILE A 125 -26.67 6.67 8.17
N PRO A 126 -25.96 7.31 9.12
CA PRO A 126 -24.50 7.44 9.04
C PRO A 126 -23.78 6.09 9.07
N LYS A 127 -24.34 5.10 9.78
CA LYS A 127 -23.84 3.73 9.79
C LYS A 127 -23.91 3.09 8.40
N LEU A 128 -25.07 3.19 7.73
CA LEU A 128 -25.28 2.65 6.39
C LEU A 128 -24.35 3.32 5.37
N LEU A 129 -24.21 4.66 5.42
CA LEU A 129 -23.29 5.40 4.55
C LEU A 129 -21.84 4.95 4.74
N PHE A 130 -21.40 4.75 5.99
CA PHE A 130 -20.05 4.30 6.29
C PHE A 130 -19.77 2.90 5.74
N PHE A 131 -20.65 1.93 6.01
CA PHE A 131 -20.46 0.55 5.51
C PHE A 131 -20.63 0.46 3.99
N SER A 132 -21.53 1.25 3.40
CA SER A 132 -21.66 1.35 1.94
C SER A 132 -20.37 1.90 1.30
N CYS A 133 -19.77 2.93 1.89
CA CYS A 133 -18.49 3.48 1.42
C CYS A 133 -17.37 2.43 1.47
N ILE A 134 -17.24 1.69 2.58
CA ILE A 134 -16.27 0.58 2.69
C ILE A 134 -16.52 -0.48 1.60
N PHE A 135 -17.78 -0.88 1.43
CA PHE A 135 -18.16 -1.87 0.42
C PHE A 135 -17.75 -1.42 -0.99
N LEU A 136 -18.05 -0.17 -1.36
CA LEU A 136 -17.66 0.40 -2.66
C LEU A 136 -16.13 0.43 -2.85
N ILE A 137 -15.37 0.78 -1.81
CA ILE A 137 -13.89 0.78 -1.85
C ILE A 137 -13.34 -0.64 -2.07
N VAL A 138 -13.93 -1.64 -1.41
CA VAL A 138 -13.53 -3.05 -1.57
C VAL A 138 -13.86 -3.53 -2.98
N VAL A 139 -15.06 -3.23 -3.49
CA VAL A 139 -15.46 -3.57 -4.87
C VAL A 139 -14.52 -2.91 -5.88
N LEU A 140 -14.16 -1.64 -5.69
CA LEU A 140 -13.20 -0.94 -6.55
C LEU A 140 -11.83 -1.64 -6.53
N ASN A 141 -11.33 -2.02 -5.35
CA ASN A 141 -10.05 -2.74 -5.23
C ASN A 141 -10.07 -4.09 -5.95
N LEU A 142 -11.15 -4.85 -5.82
CA LEU A 142 -11.32 -6.13 -6.50
C LEU A 142 -11.43 -5.94 -8.02
N PHE A 143 -12.16 -4.92 -8.46
CA PHE A 143 -12.28 -4.58 -9.87
C PHE A 143 -10.92 -4.20 -10.48
N GLN A 144 -10.14 -3.34 -9.82
CA GLN A 144 -8.81 -2.96 -10.29
C GLN A 144 -7.82 -4.15 -10.27
N THR A 145 -7.95 -5.05 -9.29
CA THR A 145 -7.18 -6.31 -9.28
C THR A 145 -7.52 -7.16 -10.51
N TRP A 146 -8.79 -7.23 -10.88
CA TRP A 146 -9.22 -7.89 -12.11
C TRP A 146 -8.69 -7.16 -13.37
N GLN A 147 -8.71 -5.83 -13.41
CA GLN A 147 -8.14 -5.05 -14.52
C GLN A 147 -6.65 -5.36 -14.74
N ILE A 148 -5.86 -5.54 -13.66
CA ILE A 148 -4.46 -5.96 -13.77
C ILE A 148 -4.35 -7.37 -14.35
N ARG A 149 -5.19 -8.31 -13.91
CA ARG A 149 -5.20 -9.68 -14.44
C ARG A 149 -5.54 -9.74 -15.93
N GLN A 150 -6.41 -8.84 -16.40
CA GLN A 150 -6.75 -8.72 -17.82
C GLN A 150 -5.76 -7.88 -18.63
N GLY A 151 -4.71 -7.34 -17.99
CA GLY A 151 -3.74 -6.46 -18.65
C GLY A 151 -4.30 -5.08 -19.04
N ILE A 152 -5.47 -4.68 -18.50
CA ILE A 152 -6.07 -3.36 -18.72
C ILE A 152 -5.34 -2.32 -17.89
N LEU A 153 -5.12 -2.60 -16.62
CA LEU A 153 -4.27 -1.79 -15.75
C LEU A 153 -2.86 -2.41 -15.76
N ALA A 154 -1.87 -1.66 -16.21
CA ALA A 154 -0.49 -2.14 -16.24
C ALA A 154 0.00 -2.46 -14.82
N ALA A 155 0.72 -3.57 -14.62
CA ALA A 155 1.32 -3.88 -13.31
C ALA A 155 2.54 -2.99 -13.00
N ASN A 156 3.16 -2.41 -14.03
CA ASN A 156 4.36 -1.59 -13.95
C ASN A 156 4.19 -0.25 -14.66
N PHE A 157 5.05 0.72 -14.31
CA PHE A 157 5.21 2.01 -15.02
C PHE A 157 3.88 2.71 -15.33
N ILE A 158 3.04 2.85 -14.30
CA ILE A 158 1.76 3.54 -14.39
C ILE A 158 2.00 5.04 -14.23
N SER A 159 1.72 5.80 -15.28
CA SER A 159 1.60 7.26 -15.21
C SER A 159 0.23 7.66 -14.69
N LYS A 160 0.11 8.87 -14.13
CA LYS A 160 -1.18 9.39 -13.64
C LYS A 160 -2.22 9.46 -14.76
N ASP A 161 -1.82 9.91 -15.93
CA ASP A 161 -2.71 10.04 -17.09
C ASP A 161 -3.18 8.68 -17.59
N TYR A 162 -2.28 7.69 -17.61
CA TYR A 162 -2.65 6.32 -17.94
C TYR A 162 -3.66 5.77 -16.94
N TYR A 163 -3.37 5.87 -15.63
CA TYR A 163 -4.27 5.40 -14.58
C TYR A 163 -5.69 5.98 -14.72
N LEU A 164 -5.79 7.28 -14.98
CA LEU A 164 -7.08 7.96 -15.18
C LEU A 164 -7.78 7.50 -16.46
N SER A 165 -7.03 7.24 -17.54
CA SER A 165 -7.61 6.80 -18.82
C SER A 165 -8.24 5.42 -18.76
N VAL A 166 -7.71 4.52 -17.92
CA VAL A 166 -8.22 3.14 -17.75
C VAL A 166 -9.12 2.98 -16.52
N PHE A 167 -9.39 4.06 -15.79
CA PHE A 167 -10.19 4.02 -14.57
C PHE A 167 -11.63 3.58 -14.88
N GLY A 168 -12.05 2.43 -14.35
CA GLY A 168 -13.38 1.88 -14.63
C GLY A 168 -13.53 1.16 -15.97
N GLN A 169 -12.45 1.04 -16.75
CA GLN A 169 -12.47 0.40 -18.07
C GLN A 169 -12.55 -1.14 -17.98
N SER A 170 -13.48 -1.74 -18.69
CA SER A 170 -13.61 -3.21 -18.82
C SER A 170 -13.16 -3.76 -20.17
N LYS A 171 -12.92 -2.88 -21.15
CA LYS A 171 -12.45 -3.24 -22.49
C LYS A 171 -10.92 -3.24 -22.56
N PRO A 172 -10.31 -4.03 -23.48
CA PRO A 172 -8.88 -3.95 -23.74
C PRO A 172 -8.40 -2.52 -24.04
N VAL A 173 -7.13 -2.27 -23.78
CA VAL A 173 -6.48 -0.95 -23.89
C VAL A 173 -6.21 -0.61 -25.36
N ASP A 174 -6.57 0.60 -25.75
CA ASP A 174 -6.32 1.13 -27.09
C ASP A 174 -4.83 1.50 -27.29
N GLU A 175 -4.38 1.57 -28.53
CA GLU A 175 -2.98 1.86 -28.88
C GLU A 175 -2.53 3.25 -28.41
N SER A 176 -3.45 4.23 -28.37
CA SER A 176 -3.22 5.57 -27.82
C SER A 176 -2.94 5.55 -26.32
N GLN A 177 -3.65 4.70 -25.57
CA GLN A 177 -3.48 4.54 -24.12
C GLN A 177 -2.16 3.83 -23.79
N LYS A 178 -1.73 2.85 -24.60
CA LYS A 178 -0.41 2.20 -24.43
C LYS A 178 0.75 3.19 -24.52
N ASN A 179 0.65 4.17 -25.42
CA ASN A 179 1.65 5.22 -25.58
C ASN A 179 1.72 6.21 -24.39
N CYS A 180 0.68 6.29 -23.55
CA CYS A 180 0.71 7.06 -22.30
C CYS A 180 1.53 6.37 -21.19
N CYS A 181 1.73 5.05 -21.27
CA CYS A 181 2.55 4.28 -20.32
C CYS A 181 4.06 4.43 -20.57
N SER A 182 4.49 4.70 -21.82
CA SER A 182 5.91 4.75 -22.20
C SER A 182 6.59 6.12 -21.99
N LYS A 183 5.83 7.18 -21.70
CA LYS A 183 6.33 8.56 -21.69
C LYS A 183 6.98 9.03 -20.38
N ASN A 184 6.95 8.26 -19.29
CA ASN A 184 7.58 8.64 -18.02
C ASN A 184 8.26 7.43 -17.35
N PRO A 185 9.56 7.18 -17.62
CA PRO A 185 10.37 6.20 -16.88
C PRO A 185 10.56 6.59 -15.41
#